data_AF-A0A815FVE5-F1
#
_entry.id   AF-A0A815FVE5-F1
#
_cell.length_a   1.000
_cell.length_b   1.000
_cell.length_c   1.000
_cell.angle_alpha   90.00
_cell.angle_beta   90.00
_cell.angle_gamma   90.00
#
_symmetry.space_group_name_H-M   'P 1'
#
loop_
_entity.id
_entity.type
_entity.pdbx_description
1 polymer ?
#
loop_
_entity_poly.entity_id
_entity_poly.type
_entity_poly.pdbx_seq_one_letter_code
_entity_poly.pdbx_strand_id
1 'polypeptide(L)'
;MHQNFSTIAHGNDFFYDLKFRCLGLRGHHALFRKTANDELQNDAWKHMDQIVPSIIFNMKNGEQIQSQRSTTPTTIASPEDVVIETIKEDSSSLAAVILRDLFCRTHSNNNISICIQPILIELDKYGKWIPCDFPKYIFSQIMNSIKYHNSYVIIDLLLNHLEKYLDIGDRTNIKTSIMNVIHDSLVFAAPNTGVVGSTMLGGITRLLECLKKSFQIASRRSRTPSKDQNEQQFQTAVINVIVPEDFAEKLPDFQMMEIIKCIVTSLPIYHQSIEEKTKDSSDTNLKFQLLLLKTIQNIILKKRFRHSTLTNSSKVTTTYNSEQSNEITSTLTTFPHQLFDPLIKMMSASESEVRLIVLEILQLLVDRRYYADKLCKIRILKDISQLGLPTETRKSRLFDIAFMKKFGHQFCSQLYKCILIENNTKKNFYAIYCLMNLVTIEANDQDVLVDVIHFCLEVQSAIIKMMDEDQQKLSKINYHCIHALIAAYFNLISKLYDITSFSRYVDQVS
;
A
#
# COMPACT_ATOMS: atom_id res chain seq x y z
N MET A 1 4.17 8.40 47.30
CA MET A 1 3.78 9.68 46.66
C MET A 1 3.09 9.47 45.31
N HIS A 2 3.70 8.75 44.35
CA HIS A 2 3.07 8.45 43.06
C HIS A 2 1.68 7.80 43.16
N GLN A 3 1.49 6.84 44.09
CA GLN A 3 0.19 6.21 44.37
C GLN A 3 -0.89 7.20 44.81
N ASN A 4 -0.59 8.09 45.75
CA ASN A 4 -1.56 9.09 46.22
C ASN A 4 -1.99 10.06 45.11
N PHE A 5 -1.05 10.47 44.24
CA PHE A 5 -1.37 11.34 43.10
C PHE A 5 -2.19 10.64 42.02
N SER A 6 -1.93 9.35 41.77
CA SER A 6 -2.72 8.53 40.83
C SER A 6 -4.16 8.35 41.33
N THR A 7 -4.35 8.08 42.62
CA THR A 7 -5.70 7.98 43.22
C THR A 7 -6.47 9.31 43.14
N ILE A 8 -5.80 10.43 43.37
CA ILE A 8 -6.38 11.78 43.25
C ILE A 8 -6.70 12.12 41.78
N ALA A 9 -5.91 11.63 40.83
CA ALA A 9 -6.14 11.83 39.39
C ALA A 9 -7.23 10.90 38.81
N HIS A 10 -7.65 9.86 39.55
CA HIS A 10 -8.69 8.88 39.18
C HIS A 10 -10.03 9.07 39.90
N GLY A 11 -10.24 10.19 40.63
CA GLY A 11 -11.52 10.49 41.27
C GLY A 11 -12.71 10.45 40.30
N ASN A 12 -13.88 9.99 40.79
CA ASN A 12 -15.13 9.78 40.05
C ASN A 12 -16.32 10.68 40.51
N ASP A 13 -16.14 11.62 41.43
CA ASP A 13 -17.19 12.51 41.96
C ASP A 13 -17.26 13.89 41.27
N PHE A 14 -18.35 14.08 40.52
CA PHE A 14 -18.57 14.99 39.38
C PHE A 14 -18.27 16.51 39.53
N PHE A 15 -18.07 17.08 40.72
CA PHE A 15 -17.94 18.55 40.88
C PHE A 15 -16.69 19.05 41.64
N TYR A 16 -16.21 18.32 42.64
CA TYR A 16 -14.96 18.66 43.34
C TYR A 16 -13.72 18.05 42.65
N ASP A 17 -13.92 17.06 41.78
CA ASP A 17 -12.89 16.24 41.17
C ASP A 17 -11.97 16.93 40.18
N LEU A 18 -12.43 17.90 39.39
CA LEU A 18 -11.61 18.38 38.26
C LEU A 18 -10.37 19.15 38.76
N LYS A 19 -10.55 19.93 39.83
CA LYS A 19 -9.45 20.66 40.49
C LYS A 19 -8.48 19.71 41.20
N PHE A 20 -8.98 18.69 41.88
CA PHE A 20 -8.15 17.66 42.51
C PHE A 20 -7.40 16.82 41.47
N ARG A 21 -8.05 16.42 40.37
CA ARG A 21 -7.42 15.74 39.23
C ARG A 21 -6.33 16.60 38.59
N CYS A 22 -6.58 17.88 38.35
CA CYS A 22 -5.56 18.82 37.87
C CYS A 22 -4.39 18.98 38.86
N LEU A 23 -4.65 18.98 40.18
CA LEU A 23 -3.59 19.00 41.21
C LEU A 23 -2.78 17.70 41.24
N GLY A 24 -3.42 16.54 41.09
CA GLY A 24 -2.75 15.24 40.94
C GLY A 24 -1.87 15.18 39.70
N LEU A 25 -2.40 15.65 38.56
CA LEU A 25 -1.67 15.78 37.30
C LEU A 25 -0.48 16.75 37.40
N ARG A 26 -0.67 17.93 38.03
CA ARG A 26 0.43 18.88 38.30
C ARG A 26 1.46 18.30 39.27
N GLY A 27 1.04 17.47 40.22
CA GLY A 27 1.92 16.70 41.11
C GLY A 27 2.81 15.72 40.32
N HIS A 28 2.22 14.95 39.40
CA HIS A 28 2.97 14.10 38.48
C HIS A 28 3.93 14.90 37.59
N HIS A 29 3.47 16.00 37.00
CA HIS A 29 4.30 16.88 36.16
C HIS A 29 5.48 17.48 36.91
N ALA A 30 5.27 17.96 38.14
CA ALA A 30 6.33 18.47 39.00
C ALA A 30 7.34 17.38 39.38
N LEU A 31 6.87 16.15 39.58
CA LEU A 31 7.71 15.00 39.89
C LEU A 31 8.58 14.62 38.69
N PHE A 32 8.02 14.60 37.47
CA PHE A 32 8.79 14.37 36.24
C PHE A 32 9.85 15.45 35.96
N ARG A 33 9.57 16.71 36.35
CA ARG A 33 10.56 17.80 36.28
C ARG A 33 11.68 17.65 37.31
N LYS A 34 11.37 17.16 38.52
CA LYS A 34 12.35 16.96 39.60
C LYS A 34 13.18 15.68 39.44
N THR A 35 12.64 14.64 38.82
CA THR A 35 13.35 13.37 38.54
C THR A 35 14.38 13.49 37.40
N ALA A 36 14.69 14.69 36.91
CA ALA A 36 15.75 14.91 35.93
C ALA A 36 17.17 14.70 36.50
N ASN A 37 17.30 14.44 37.81
CA ASN A 37 18.54 14.04 38.47
C ASN A 37 18.55 12.52 38.70
N ASP A 38 19.59 11.84 38.22
CA ASP A 38 19.60 10.45 37.73
C ASP A 38 19.13 9.32 38.69
N GLU A 39 19.15 9.49 40.00
CA GLU A 39 18.80 8.40 40.94
C GLU A 39 17.28 8.15 41.07
N LEU A 40 16.45 9.17 40.84
CA LEU A 40 14.98 9.07 40.98
C LEU A 40 14.28 8.68 39.67
N GLN A 41 14.99 8.64 38.54
CA GLN A 41 14.42 8.21 37.26
C GLN A 41 13.95 6.75 37.32
N ASN A 42 14.77 5.86 37.88
CA ASN A 42 14.49 4.42 37.91
C ASN A 42 13.24 4.05 38.75
N ASP A 43 12.89 4.82 39.78
CA ASP A 43 11.69 4.58 40.57
C ASP A 43 10.42 5.16 39.93
N ALA A 44 10.54 6.27 39.17
CA ALA A 44 9.40 6.82 38.44
C ALA A 44 8.91 5.88 37.32
N TRP A 45 9.82 5.21 36.61
CA TRP A 45 9.45 4.26 35.54
C TRP A 45 8.74 3.00 36.08
N LYS A 46 8.98 2.59 37.34
CA LYS A 46 8.33 1.43 37.96
C LYS A 46 6.84 1.63 38.24
N HIS A 47 6.36 2.88 38.27
CA HIS A 47 4.97 3.24 38.59
C HIS A 47 4.16 3.73 37.38
N MET A 48 4.67 3.52 36.16
CA MET A 48 3.99 3.95 34.93
C MET A 48 2.65 3.25 34.71
N ASP A 49 2.47 2.06 35.27
CA ASP A 49 1.23 1.29 35.31
C ASP A 49 0.07 2.02 36.02
N GLN A 50 0.38 2.99 36.89
CA GLN A 50 -0.62 3.78 37.62
C GLN A 50 -0.68 5.24 37.14
N ILE A 51 0.45 5.79 36.70
CA ILE A 51 0.53 7.18 36.25
C ILE A 51 -0.09 7.32 34.86
N VAL A 52 0.27 6.46 33.92
CA VAL A 52 -0.19 6.56 32.53
C VAL A 52 -1.72 6.42 32.43
N PRO A 53 -2.37 5.47 33.14
CA PRO A 53 -3.83 5.40 33.07
C PRO A 53 -4.57 6.60 33.63
N SER A 54 -3.99 7.26 34.64
CA SER A 54 -4.57 8.49 35.19
C SER A 54 -4.52 9.66 34.21
N ILE A 55 -3.46 9.73 33.39
CA ILE A 55 -3.32 10.74 32.35
C ILE A 55 -4.36 10.52 31.25
N ILE A 56 -4.48 9.28 30.74
CA ILE A 56 -5.42 8.94 29.65
C ILE A 56 -6.88 9.11 30.10
N PHE A 57 -7.20 8.75 31.34
CA PHE A 57 -8.53 8.99 31.90
C PHE A 57 -8.92 10.48 31.83
N ASN A 58 -7.99 11.37 32.17
CA ASN A 58 -8.22 12.82 32.15
C ASN A 58 -8.22 13.42 30.73
N MET A 59 -7.55 12.80 29.75
CA MET A 59 -7.64 13.20 28.34
C MET A 59 -9.05 13.00 27.78
N LYS A 60 -9.74 11.93 28.17
CA LYS A 60 -11.09 11.58 27.68
C LYS A 60 -12.18 12.53 28.16
N ASN A 61 -12.09 13.02 29.39
CA ASN A 61 -13.16 13.84 30.00
C ASN A 61 -13.27 15.26 29.41
N GLY A 62 -12.32 15.71 28.58
CA GLY A 62 -12.43 16.99 27.86
C GLY A 62 -13.54 17.01 26.81
N GLU A 63 -13.80 15.88 26.14
CA GLU A 63 -14.81 15.79 25.06
C GLU A 63 -16.25 15.73 25.60
N GLN A 64 -16.47 15.09 26.75
CA GLN A 64 -17.81 15.02 27.37
C GLN A 64 -18.26 16.36 27.99
N ILE A 65 -17.31 17.21 28.41
CA ILE A 65 -17.63 18.50 29.02
C ILE A 65 -18.05 19.53 27.95
N GLN A 66 -17.55 19.40 26.71
CA GLN A 66 -17.96 20.29 25.61
C GLN A 66 -19.37 20.00 25.09
N SER A 67 -19.82 18.74 25.07
CA SER A 67 -21.16 18.38 24.61
C SER A 67 -22.28 18.77 25.58
N GLN A 68 -22.00 18.92 26.88
CA GLN A 68 -22.97 19.41 27.88
C GLN A 68 -23.07 20.95 27.94
N ARG A 69 -22.10 21.71 27.40
CA ARG A 69 -22.20 23.18 27.32
C ARG A 69 -23.19 23.69 26.29
N SER A 70 -23.65 22.82 25.37
CA SER A 70 -24.54 23.20 24.27
C SER A 70 -26.03 23.20 24.62
N THR A 71 -26.43 22.80 25.84
CA THR A 71 -27.85 22.56 26.16
C THR A 71 -28.40 23.26 27.41
N THR A 72 -27.66 24.16 28.06
CA THR A 72 -28.22 24.93 29.20
C THR A 72 -28.23 26.44 28.93
N PRO A 73 -29.41 27.08 28.88
CA PRO A 73 -29.50 28.53 28.80
C PRO A 73 -29.07 29.15 30.14
N THR A 74 -28.35 30.25 30.00
CA THR A 74 -27.75 31.11 31.02
C THR A 74 -28.71 31.40 32.17
N THR A 75 -28.36 30.97 33.39
CA THR A 75 -28.98 31.49 34.61
C THR A 75 -27.90 32.12 35.48
N ILE A 76 -27.97 33.46 35.56
CA ILE A 76 -27.47 34.39 36.60
C ILE A 76 -26.30 33.88 37.45
N ALA A 77 -25.10 34.38 37.12
CA ALA A 77 -23.86 34.12 37.81
C ALA A 77 -23.82 34.71 39.23
N SER A 78 -23.37 33.88 40.18
CA SER A 78 -22.98 34.30 41.52
C SER A 78 -21.49 34.73 41.54
N PRO A 79 -21.02 35.53 42.52
CA PRO A 79 -19.65 36.02 42.55
C PRO A 79 -18.58 34.93 42.67
N GLU A 80 -18.97 33.69 43.01
CA GLU A 80 -18.09 32.52 43.09
C GLU A 80 -17.82 31.90 41.69
N ASP A 81 -18.67 32.18 40.70
CA ASP A 81 -18.56 31.64 39.33
C ASP A 81 -17.48 32.35 38.48
N VAL A 82 -17.08 33.56 38.87
CA VAL A 82 -16.07 34.36 38.16
C VAL A 82 -14.64 33.88 38.46
N VAL A 83 -14.41 33.31 39.65
CA VAL A 83 -13.09 32.73 40.01
C VAL A 83 -12.87 31.38 39.28
N ILE A 84 -13.94 30.74 38.80
CA ILE A 84 -13.89 29.50 38.03
C ILE A 84 -13.37 29.75 36.60
N GLU A 85 -13.48 30.96 36.06
CA GLU A 85 -12.99 31.25 34.71
C GLU A 85 -11.46 31.32 34.59
N THR A 86 -10.75 31.69 35.66
CA THR A 86 -9.29 31.85 35.64
C THR A 86 -8.51 30.56 35.92
N ILE A 87 -9.18 29.48 36.33
CA ILE A 87 -8.57 28.15 36.58
C ILE A 87 -9.13 27.10 35.58
N LYS A 88 -9.75 27.52 34.48
CA LYS A 88 -10.11 26.64 33.34
C LYS A 88 -8.88 26.35 32.47
N GLU A 89 -7.82 25.79 33.04
CA GLU A 89 -6.96 24.93 32.22
C GLU A 89 -7.77 23.68 31.94
N ASP A 90 -8.16 23.45 30.68
CA ASP A 90 -8.86 22.23 30.29
C ASP A 90 -8.07 21.01 30.78
N SER A 91 -8.62 20.23 31.70
CA SER A 91 -7.93 19.05 32.29
C SER A 91 -7.39 18.09 31.22
N SER A 92 -8.03 18.05 30.05
CA SER A 92 -7.59 17.25 28.90
C SER A 92 -6.33 17.82 28.23
N SER A 93 -6.24 19.14 28.06
CA SER A 93 -5.05 19.79 27.48
C SER A 93 -3.86 19.69 28.43
N LEU A 94 -4.08 19.83 29.73
CA LEU A 94 -3.05 19.61 30.75
C LEU A 94 -2.55 18.16 30.72
N ALA A 95 -3.45 17.17 30.63
CA ALA A 95 -3.08 15.77 30.53
C ALA A 95 -2.28 15.47 29.24
N ALA A 96 -2.67 16.06 28.11
CA ALA A 96 -1.92 15.94 26.86
C ALA A 96 -0.51 16.54 26.95
N VAL A 97 -0.35 17.70 27.60
CA VAL A 97 0.97 18.33 27.83
C VAL A 97 1.85 17.43 28.70
N ILE A 98 1.29 16.81 29.75
CA ILE A 98 2.03 15.91 30.63
C ILE A 98 2.46 14.65 29.89
N LEU A 99 1.56 14.07 29.07
CA LEU A 99 1.89 12.94 28.22
C LEU A 99 3.05 13.30 27.27
N ARG A 100 3.00 14.48 26.66
CA ARG A 100 4.06 14.96 25.77
C ARG A 100 5.39 15.15 26.49
N ASP A 101 5.40 15.80 27.65
CA ASP A 101 6.62 16.03 28.45
C ASP A 101 7.22 14.70 28.93
N LEU A 102 6.37 13.71 29.27
CA LEU A 102 6.81 12.36 29.61
C LEU A 102 7.58 11.71 28.45
N PHE A 103 7.00 11.70 27.25
CA PHE A 103 7.62 11.08 26.08
C PHE A 103 8.82 11.87 25.53
N CYS A 104 8.85 13.20 25.69
CA CYS A 104 10.04 14.01 25.39
C CYS A 104 11.27 13.59 26.21
N ARG A 105 11.06 13.07 27.42
CA ARG A 105 12.11 12.62 28.35
C ARG A 105 12.44 11.14 28.20
N THR A 106 11.64 10.37 27.47
CA THR A 106 11.96 8.97 27.15
C THR A 106 13.06 8.92 26.09
N HIS A 107 14.28 8.54 26.49
CA HIS A 107 15.42 8.41 25.57
C HIS A 107 15.74 6.96 25.21
N SER A 108 15.44 6.01 26.09
CA SER A 108 15.71 4.57 25.88
C SER A 108 14.49 3.84 25.34
N ASN A 109 14.71 2.89 24.41
CA ASN A 109 13.68 2.01 23.85
C ASN A 109 12.90 1.24 24.93
N ASN A 110 13.57 0.83 26.01
CA ASN A 110 12.93 0.12 27.13
C ASN A 110 11.99 1.03 27.93
N ASN A 111 12.29 2.32 28.05
CA ASN A 111 11.42 3.24 28.78
C ASN A 111 10.16 3.55 27.95
N ILE A 112 10.30 3.58 26.62
CA ILE A 112 9.16 3.72 25.71
C ILE A 112 8.22 2.52 25.84
N SER A 113 8.74 1.29 25.85
CA SER A 113 7.88 0.10 26.02
C SER A 113 7.15 0.07 27.36
N ILE A 114 7.83 0.45 28.46
CA ILE A 114 7.23 0.56 29.80
C ILE A 114 6.09 1.58 29.84
N CYS A 115 6.19 2.69 29.10
CA CYS A 115 5.13 3.69 29.04
C CYS A 115 3.99 3.33 28.10
N ILE A 116 4.28 2.69 26.95
CA ILE A 116 3.26 2.33 25.95
C ILE A 116 2.41 1.15 26.42
N GLN A 117 3.00 0.17 27.11
CA GLN A 117 2.27 -1.05 27.50
C GLN A 117 1.05 -0.78 28.41
N PRO A 118 1.12 0.10 29.43
CA PRO A 118 -0.05 0.55 30.19
C PRO A 118 -1.13 1.23 29.34
N ILE A 119 -0.74 2.01 28.32
CA ILE A 119 -1.69 2.65 27.38
C ILE A 119 -2.49 1.57 26.65
N LEU A 120 -1.80 0.57 26.10
CA LEU A 120 -2.43 -0.53 25.38
C LEU A 120 -3.37 -1.33 26.28
N ILE A 121 -2.94 -1.63 27.51
CA ILE A 121 -3.76 -2.34 28.51
C ILE A 121 -5.02 -1.52 28.88
N GLU A 122 -4.90 -0.21 29.05
CA GLU A 122 -6.05 0.63 29.36
C GLU A 122 -7.04 0.72 28.19
N LEU A 123 -6.54 0.92 26.97
CA LEU A 123 -7.38 0.97 25.78
C LEU A 123 -8.14 -0.35 25.59
N ASP A 124 -7.49 -1.48 25.86
CA ASP A 124 -8.11 -2.81 25.85
C ASP A 124 -9.16 -2.98 26.94
N LYS A 125 -8.81 -2.65 28.20
CA LYS A 125 -9.67 -2.87 29.37
C LYS A 125 -10.96 -2.08 29.29
N TYR A 126 -10.90 -0.83 28.82
CA TYR A 126 -12.06 0.05 28.72
C TYR A 126 -12.69 0.10 27.32
N GLY A 127 -12.22 -0.75 26.39
CA GLY A 127 -12.76 -0.81 25.02
C GLY A 127 -12.64 0.50 24.25
N LYS A 128 -11.66 1.36 24.58
CA LYS A 128 -11.52 2.72 24.04
C LYS A 128 -10.89 2.76 22.64
N TRP A 129 -10.67 1.61 22.02
CA TRP A 129 -10.26 1.52 20.62
C TRP A 129 -11.33 2.00 19.64
N ILE A 130 -12.60 2.04 20.06
CA ILE A 130 -13.72 2.49 19.23
C ILE A 130 -14.44 3.63 19.96
N PRO A 131 -14.65 4.81 19.34
CA PRO A 131 -14.17 5.26 18.02
C PRO A 131 -12.64 5.39 17.93
N CYS A 132 -12.08 5.31 16.72
CA CYS A 132 -10.62 5.33 16.53
C CYS A 132 -9.96 6.70 16.76
N ASP A 133 -10.74 7.78 16.89
CA ASP A 133 -10.24 9.15 17.02
C ASP A 133 -9.45 9.36 18.32
N PHE A 134 -9.92 8.78 19.42
CA PHE A 134 -9.26 8.92 20.72
C PHE A 134 -7.89 8.19 20.78
N PRO A 135 -7.77 6.91 20.36
CA PRO A 135 -6.46 6.28 20.17
C PRO A 135 -5.55 7.07 19.22
N LYS A 136 -6.06 7.52 18.07
CA LYS A 136 -5.28 8.32 17.11
C LYS A 136 -4.74 9.60 17.74
N TYR A 137 -5.55 10.30 18.53
CA TYR A 137 -5.13 11.50 19.24
C TYR A 137 -4.00 11.22 20.23
N ILE A 138 -4.13 10.17 21.06
CA ILE A 138 -3.08 9.78 22.03
C ILE A 138 -1.76 9.50 21.31
N PHE A 139 -1.79 8.62 20.30
CA PHE A 139 -0.57 8.26 19.57
C PHE A 139 -0.01 9.42 18.77
N SER A 140 -0.85 10.34 18.26
CA SER A 140 -0.37 11.59 17.66
C SER A 140 0.40 12.45 18.66
N GLN A 141 -0.09 12.62 19.90
CA GLN A 141 0.65 13.35 20.93
C GLN A 141 1.99 12.69 21.27
N ILE A 142 2.01 11.35 21.33
CA ILE A 142 3.23 10.58 21.62
C ILE A 142 4.25 10.71 20.49
N MET A 143 3.82 10.48 19.25
CA MET A 143 4.69 10.54 18.07
C MET A 143 5.30 11.92 17.87
N ASN A 144 4.53 12.99 18.15
CA ASN A 144 5.01 14.38 18.15
C ASN A 144 6.06 14.71 19.22
N SER A 145 6.22 13.86 20.23
CA SER A 145 7.08 14.12 21.41
C SER A 145 8.36 13.28 21.45
N ILE A 146 8.39 12.14 20.76
CA ILE A 146 9.57 11.27 20.73
C ILE A 146 10.59 11.70 19.66
N LYS A 147 11.85 11.32 19.85
CA LYS A 147 12.87 11.48 18.80
C LYS A 147 12.55 10.55 17.63
N TYR A 148 12.74 11.03 16.40
CA TYR A 148 12.40 10.31 15.16
C TYR A 148 12.94 8.89 15.08
N HIS A 149 14.15 8.64 15.58
CA HIS A 149 14.75 7.30 15.58
C HIS A 149 14.01 6.31 16.49
N ASN A 150 13.22 6.73 17.47
CA ASN A 150 12.49 5.82 18.36
C ASN A 150 11.05 5.51 17.86
N SER A 151 10.62 6.13 16.76
CA SER A 151 9.28 5.93 16.19
C SER A 151 8.99 4.48 15.81
N TYR A 152 10.01 3.74 15.36
CA TYR A 152 9.85 2.32 14.99
C TYR A 152 9.50 1.44 16.19
N VAL A 153 9.96 1.79 17.40
CA VAL A 153 9.67 1.01 18.62
C VAL A 153 8.17 1.04 18.91
N ILE A 154 7.55 2.19 18.70
CA ILE A 154 6.10 2.35 18.88
C ILE A 154 5.35 1.54 17.82
N ILE A 155 5.78 1.60 16.56
CA ILE A 155 5.20 0.81 15.46
C ILE A 155 5.32 -0.69 15.75
N ASP A 156 6.50 -1.16 16.20
CA ASP A 156 6.73 -2.55 16.54
C ASP A 156 5.85 -3.01 17.73
N LEU A 157 5.72 -2.19 18.77
CA LEU A 157 4.82 -2.47 19.89
C LEU A 157 3.35 -2.54 19.47
N LEU A 158 2.91 -1.65 18.57
CA LEU A 158 1.57 -1.67 18.00
C LEU A 158 1.34 -2.90 17.12
N LEU A 159 2.32 -3.32 16.32
CA LEU A 159 2.27 -4.56 15.53
C LEU A 159 2.22 -5.80 16.44
N ASN A 160 3.06 -5.85 17.48
CA ASN A 160 3.03 -6.91 18.50
C ASN A 160 1.65 -6.96 19.20
N HIS A 161 1.03 -5.80 19.42
CA HIS A 161 -0.31 -5.72 20.01
C HIS A 161 -1.39 -6.23 19.05
N LEU A 162 -1.33 -5.81 17.79
CA LEU A 162 -2.23 -6.28 16.74
C LEU A 162 -2.18 -7.81 16.59
N GLU A 163 -0.97 -8.39 16.65
CA GLU A 163 -0.75 -9.83 16.53
C GLU A 163 -1.49 -10.65 17.59
N LYS A 164 -1.58 -10.15 18.82
CA LYS A 164 -2.36 -10.79 19.90
C LYS A 164 -3.84 -10.92 19.56
N TYR A 165 -4.36 -9.99 18.75
CA TYR A 165 -5.76 -9.97 18.34
C TYR A 165 -6.01 -10.72 17.04
N LEU A 166 -4.98 -11.09 16.25
CA LEU A 166 -5.17 -11.71 14.94
C LEU A 166 -5.98 -13.00 14.99
N ASP A 167 -5.71 -13.86 15.96
CA ASP A 167 -6.40 -15.15 16.09
C ASP A 167 -7.80 -14.98 16.72
N ILE A 168 -8.06 -13.83 17.37
CA ILE A 168 -9.35 -13.49 17.97
C ILE A 168 -10.25 -12.85 16.90
N GLY A 169 -11.00 -13.69 16.21
CA GLY A 169 -11.78 -13.23 15.06
C GLY A 169 -12.93 -12.26 15.38
N ASP A 170 -13.49 -12.23 16.59
CA ASP A 170 -14.69 -11.40 16.88
C ASP A 170 -14.41 -9.91 17.12
N ARG A 171 -13.14 -9.46 17.04
CA ARG A 171 -12.73 -8.07 17.32
C ARG A 171 -12.16 -7.34 16.09
N THR A 172 -12.69 -7.58 14.90
CA THR A 172 -12.20 -6.96 13.65
C THR A 172 -12.22 -5.43 13.68
N ASN A 173 -13.18 -4.82 14.37
CA ASN A 173 -13.25 -3.36 14.52
C ASN A 173 -12.10 -2.81 15.36
N ILE A 174 -11.66 -3.55 16.39
CA ILE A 174 -10.49 -3.21 17.20
C ILE A 174 -9.21 -3.38 16.37
N LYS A 175 -9.09 -4.48 15.61
CA LYS A 175 -7.97 -4.69 14.68
C LYS A 175 -7.83 -3.52 13.69
N THR A 176 -8.96 -3.07 13.14
CA THR A 176 -9.02 -1.94 12.20
C THR A 176 -8.61 -0.64 12.88
N SER A 177 -9.06 -0.38 14.11
CA SER A 177 -8.62 0.81 14.84
C SER A 177 -7.13 0.78 15.15
N ILE A 178 -6.57 -0.36 15.57
CA ILE A 178 -5.13 -0.50 15.79
C ILE A 178 -4.37 -0.23 14.48
N MET A 179 -4.86 -0.78 13.37
CA MET A 179 -4.27 -0.57 12.05
C MET A 179 -4.30 0.90 11.62
N ASN A 180 -5.39 1.61 11.88
CA ASN A 180 -5.49 3.05 11.60
C ASN A 180 -4.54 3.89 12.46
N VAL A 181 -4.26 3.46 13.70
CA VAL A 181 -3.25 4.11 14.56
C VAL A 181 -1.84 3.84 14.03
N ILE A 182 -1.55 2.61 13.56
CA ILE A 182 -0.29 2.27 12.91
C ILE A 182 -0.09 3.12 11.64
N HIS A 183 -1.13 3.27 10.83
CA HIS A 183 -1.12 4.14 9.65
C HIS A 183 -0.67 5.56 9.98
N ASP A 184 -1.36 6.23 10.90
CA ASP A 184 -1.09 7.63 11.24
C ASP A 184 0.29 7.79 11.88
N SER A 185 0.73 6.79 12.67
CA SER A 185 2.07 6.74 13.24
C SER A 185 3.15 6.58 12.17
N LEU A 186 2.92 5.76 11.14
CA LEU A 186 3.84 5.56 10.02
C LEU A 186 3.93 6.80 9.13
N VAL A 187 2.79 7.44 8.83
CA VAL A 187 2.74 8.71 8.08
C VAL A 187 3.54 9.80 8.79
N PHE A 188 3.44 9.87 10.12
CA PHE A 188 4.24 10.79 10.92
C PHE A 188 5.74 10.49 10.89
N ALA A 189 6.12 9.20 10.94
CA ALA A 189 7.52 8.78 10.94
C ALA A 189 8.22 8.94 9.56
N ALA A 190 7.46 8.84 8.47
CA ALA A 190 7.95 8.77 7.10
C ALA A 190 8.86 9.93 6.62
N PRO A 191 8.52 11.22 6.77
CA PRO A 191 9.33 12.30 6.18
C PRO A 191 10.72 12.46 6.80
N ASN A 192 10.93 11.94 8.02
CA ASN A 192 12.12 12.22 8.83
C ASN A 192 13.02 10.99 9.03
N THR A 193 12.62 9.82 8.54
CA THR A 193 13.35 8.56 8.71
C THR A 193 14.02 8.18 7.38
N GLY A 194 15.29 8.56 7.22
CA GLY A 194 16.12 8.09 6.09
C GLY A 194 16.50 6.60 6.17
N VAL A 195 16.13 5.90 7.26
CA VAL A 195 16.61 4.57 7.63
C VAL A 195 15.44 3.61 7.86
N VAL A 196 14.61 3.45 6.83
CA VAL A 196 13.37 2.66 6.90
C VAL A 196 13.56 1.23 6.36
N GLY A 197 14.73 0.90 5.81
CA GLY A 197 14.95 -0.35 5.07
C GLY A 197 14.61 -1.65 5.81
N SER A 198 15.31 -2.01 6.89
CA SER A 198 15.21 -3.36 7.47
C SER A 198 13.98 -3.58 8.36
N THR A 199 13.68 -2.64 9.26
CA THR A 199 12.57 -2.79 10.22
C THR A 199 11.21 -2.62 9.55
N MET A 200 11.09 -1.77 8.54
CA MET A 200 9.83 -1.63 7.79
C MET A 200 9.53 -2.86 6.95
N LEU A 201 10.53 -3.50 6.35
CA LEU A 201 10.33 -4.77 5.64
C LEU A 201 9.87 -5.89 6.58
N GLY A 202 10.43 -5.94 7.80
CA GLY A 202 9.93 -6.81 8.88
C GLY A 202 8.46 -6.51 9.21
N GLY A 203 8.11 -5.23 9.36
CA GLY A 203 6.73 -4.79 9.59
C GLY A 203 5.79 -5.16 8.43
N ILE A 204 6.19 -4.97 7.18
CA ILE A 204 5.39 -5.30 5.99
C ILE A 204 5.18 -6.80 5.88
N THR A 205 6.20 -7.62 6.15
CA THR A 205 6.05 -9.09 6.16
C THR A 205 4.98 -9.51 7.17
N ARG A 206 5.03 -8.94 8.38
CA ARG A 206 4.03 -9.18 9.43
C ARG A 206 2.63 -8.70 9.03
N LEU A 207 2.52 -7.53 8.37
CA LEU A 207 1.25 -7.02 7.84
C LEU A 207 0.69 -7.92 6.72
N LEU A 208 1.54 -8.46 5.85
CA LEU A 208 1.14 -9.43 4.82
C LEU A 208 0.66 -10.75 5.44
N GLU A 209 1.28 -11.20 6.52
CA GLU A 209 0.79 -12.33 7.32
C GLU A 209 -0.56 -12.02 7.99
N CYS A 210 -0.73 -10.80 8.54
CA CYS A 210 -2.02 -10.34 9.07
C CYS A 210 -3.12 -10.39 8.00
N LEU A 211 -2.81 -9.91 6.79
CA LEU A 211 -3.71 -9.91 5.66
C LEU A 211 -4.08 -11.35 5.27
N LYS A 212 -3.10 -12.24 5.14
CA LYS A 212 -3.31 -13.67 4.84
C LYS A 212 -4.22 -14.34 5.87
N LYS A 213 -4.00 -14.10 7.16
CA LYS A 213 -4.85 -14.62 8.24
C LYS A 213 -6.28 -14.06 8.18
N SER A 214 -6.45 -12.77 7.89
CA SER A 214 -7.77 -12.14 7.69
C SER A 214 -8.56 -12.84 6.58
N PHE A 215 -7.94 -13.11 5.42
CA PHE A 215 -8.59 -13.85 4.34
C PHE A 215 -9.00 -15.28 4.73
N GLN A 216 -8.17 -15.98 5.52
CA GLN A 216 -8.50 -17.31 6.03
C GLN A 216 -9.68 -17.27 7.01
N ILE A 217 -9.74 -16.26 7.88
CA ILE A 217 -10.84 -16.07 8.85
C ILE A 217 -12.14 -15.72 8.10
N ALA A 218 -12.09 -14.84 7.10
CA ALA A 218 -13.22 -14.51 6.24
C ALA A 218 -13.75 -15.77 5.51
N SER A 219 -12.85 -16.63 5.01
CA SER A 219 -13.23 -17.91 4.39
C SER A 219 -14.07 -18.80 5.32
N ARG A 220 -13.69 -18.88 6.61
CA ARG A 220 -14.38 -19.73 7.59
C ARG A 220 -15.74 -19.16 8.02
N ARG A 221 -15.99 -17.87 7.77
CA ARG A 221 -17.12 -17.10 8.31
C ARG A 221 -18.10 -16.57 7.28
N SER A 222 -17.96 -17.00 6.01
CA SER A 222 -18.76 -16.70 4.81
C SER A 222 -20.30 -16.84 4.94
N ARG A 223 -20.84 -17.10 6.15
CA ARG A 223 -22.26 -17.21 6.44
C ARG A 223 -22.88 -15.91 7.01
N THR A 224 -22.11 -14.86 7.28
CA THR A 224 -22.63 -13.59 7.83
C THR A 224 -22.09 -12.33 7.12
N PRO A 225 -22.92 -11.61 6.33
CA PRO A 225 -22.45 -10.50 5.49
C PRO A 225 -21.92 -9.28 6.26
N SER A 226 -22.36 -9.05 7.50
CA SER A 226 -21.87 -7.93 8.33
C SER A 226 -20.45 -8.12 8.85
N LYS A 227 -20.03 -9.36 9.13
CA LYS A 227 -18.66 -9.66 9.57
C LYS A 227 -17.66 -9.62 8.40
N ASP A 228 -18.13 -9.90 7.18
CA ASP A 228 -17.32 -9.81 5.96
C ASP A 228 -16.98 -8.35 5.61
N GLN A 229 -17.92 -7.40 5.80
CA GLN A 229 -17.64 -5.98 5.60
C GLN A 229 -16.58 -5.44 6.57
N ASN A 230 -16.64 -5.84 7.84
CA ASN A 230 -15.63 -5.44 8.83
C ASN A 230 -14.25 -6.00 8.48
N GLU A 231 -14.17 -7.23 7.96
CA GLU A 231 -12.90 -7.80 7.47
C GLU A 231 -12.40 -7.10 6.21
N GLN A 232 -13.27 -6.70 5.28
CA GLN A 232 -12.86 -5.89 4.12
C GLN A 232 -12.32 -4.51 4.53
N GLN A 233 -12.92 -3.88 5.54
CA GLN A 233 -12.40 -2.63 6.11
C GLN A 233 -11.02 -2.83 6.73
N PHE A 234 -10.82 -3.93 7.47
CA PHE A 234 -9.50 -4.29 8.00
C PHE A 234 -8.48 -4.52 6.89
N GLN A 235 -8.83 -5.31 5.85
CA GLN A 235 -7.97 -5.57 4.70
C GLN A 235 -7.57 -4.27 3.99
N THR A 236 -8.52 -3.36 3.80
CA THR A 236 -8.28 -2.03 3.20
C THR A 236 -7.34 -1.20 4.09
N ALA A 237 -7.55 -1.20 5.40
CA ALA A 237 -6.67 -0.51 6.35
C ALA A 237 -5.25 -1.09 6.32
N VAL A 238 -5.09 -2.41 6.23
CA VAL A 238 -3.77 -3.06 6.10
C VAL A 238 -3.06 -2.62 4.82
N ILE A 239 -3.76 -2.58 3.68
CA ILE A 239 -3.19 -2.12 2.40
C ILE A 239 -2.76 -0.66 2.50
N ASN A 240 -3.58 0.20 3.11
CA ASN A 240 -3.24 1.60 3.34
C ASN A 240 -2.01 1.74 4.23
N VAL A 241 -1.74 0.81 5.15
CA VAL A 241 -0.50 0.82 5.96
C VAL A 241 0.71 0.28 5.19
N ILE A 242 0.54 -0.76 4.37
CA ILE A 242 1.63 -1.29 3.53
C ILE A 242 2.07 -0.25 2.50
N VAL A 243 1.11 0.52 1.97
CA VAL A 243 1.34 1.58 0.98
C VAL A 243 0.52 2.82 1.34
N PRO A 244 0.97 3.64 2.30
CA PRO A 244 0.27 4.88 2.62
C PRO A 244 0.28 5.84 1.43
N GLU A 245 -0.81 6.59 1.25
CA GLU A 245 -0.98 7.50 0.11
C GLU A 245 0.15 8.52 0.02
N ASP A 246 0.52 9.11 1.15
CA ASP A 246 1.62 10.07 1.27
C ASP A 246 3.03 9.43 1.25
N PHE A 247 3.10 8.10 1.41
CA PHE A 247 4.36 7.36 1.60
C PHE A 247 4.92 6.83 0.29
N ALA A 248 4.06 6.30 -0.58
CA ALA A 248 4.47 5.82 -1.91
C ALA A 248 5.10 6.94 -2.76
N GLU A 249 4.71 8.19 -2.51
CA GLU A 249 5.24 9.37 -3.21
C GLU A 249 6.61 9.84 -2.71
N LYS A 250 6.96 9.56 -1.44
CA LYS A 250 8.18 10.07 -0.79
C LYS A 250 9.30 9.03 -0.68
N LEU A 251 8.99 7.76 -0.92
CA LEU A 251 9.94 6.66 -0.81
C LEU A 251 11.03 6.68 -1.89
N PRO A 252 12.31 6.47 -1.51
CA PRO A 252 13.37 6.14 -2.46
C PRO A 252 13.06 4.87 -3.26
N ASP A 253 13.56 4.83 -4.49
CA ASP A 253 13.30 3.73 -5.43
C ASP A 253 13.67 2.35 -4.87
N PHE A 254 14.81 2.23 -4.20
CA PHE A 254 15.29 0.96 -3.65
C PHE A 254 14.36 0.40 -2.56
N GLN A 255 13.77 1.26 -1.72
CA GLN A 255 12.85 0.81 -0.67
C GLN A 255 11.54 0.33 -1.27
N MET A 256 11.00 1.07 -2.24
CA MET A 256 9.83 0.63 -2.98
C MET A 256 10.06 -0.73 -3.65
N MET A 257 11.26 -0.97 -4.19
CA MET A 257 11.60 -2.26 -4.78
C MET A 257 11.58 -3.39 -3.77
N GLU A 258 12.13 -3.18 -2.57
CA GLU A 258 12.11 -4.18 -1.51
C GLU A 258 10.67 -4.47 -1.02
N ILE A 259 9.80 -3.45 -0.99
CA ILE A 259 8.37 -3.63 -0.68
C ILE A 259 7.69 -4.48 -1.75
N ILE A 260 7.84 -4.14 -3.03
CA ILE A 260 7.26 -4.92 -4.14
C ILE A 260 7.80 -6.35 -4.12
N LYS A 261 9.09 -6.54 -3.85
CA LYS A 261 9.72 -7.86 -3.68
C LYS A 261 9.10 -8.65 -2.54
N CYS A 262 8.93 -8.04 -1.37
CA CYS A 262 8.27 -8.67 -0.22
C CYS A 262 6.82 -9.11 -0.55
N ILE A 263 6.08 -8.27 -1.27
CA ILE A 263 4.71 -8.60 -1.73
C ILE A 263 4.74 -9.77 -2.72
N VAL A 264 5.64 -9.74 -3.71
CA VAL A 264 5.76 -10.80 -4.73
C VAL A 264 6.20 -12.12 -4.10
N THR A 265 7.13 -12.11 -3.15
CA THR A 265 7.52 -13.34 -2.41
C THR A 265 6.39 -13.90 -1.56
N SER A 266 5.41 -13.07 -1.20
CA SER A 266 4.22 -13.47 -0.44
C SER A 266 3.06 -13.96 -1.32
N LEU A 267 3.19 -13.87 -2.66
CA LEU A 267 2.16 -14.35 -3.57
C LEU A 267 2.05 -15.88 -3.47
N PRO A 268 0.84 -16.44 -3.34
CA PRO A 268 0.64 -17.88 -3.42
C PRO A 268 1.02 -18.34 -4.83
N ILE A 269 2.09 -19.12 -4.97
CA ILE A 269 2.45 -19.75 -6.24
C ILE A 269 1.38 -20.80 -6.53
N TYR A 270 0.53 -20.53 -7.52
CA TYR A 270 -0.34 -21.55 -8.11
C TYR A 270 0.55 -22.52 -8.90
N HIS A 271 1.09 -23.53 -8.23
CA HIS A 271 1.39 -24.76 -8.91
C HIS A 271 0.05 -25.41 -9.25
N GLN A 272 -0.12 -25.80 -10.51
CA GLN A 272 -1.19 -26.68 -11.00
C GLN A 272 -1.05 -28.09 -10.38
N SER A 273 -0.96 -28.21 -9.06
CA SER A 273 -1.20 -29.48 -8.39
C SER A 273 -2.70 -29.58 -8.17
N ILE A 274 -3.32 -30.36 -9.03
CA ILE A 274 -4.68 -30.90 -8.93
C ILE A 274 -4.72 -31.74 -7.65
N GLU A 275 -4.85 -31.10 -6.51
CA GLU A 275 -5.17 -31.77 -5.26
C GLU A 275 -6.30 -31.00 -4.59
N GLU A 276 -7.31 -31.76 -4.20
CA GLU A 276 -8.63 -31.39 -3.70
C GLU A 276 -8.58 -30.30 -2.63
N LYS A 277 -8.48 -29.04 -3.06
CA LYS A 277 -8.73 -27.88 -2.21
C LYS A 277 -10.22 -27.59 -2.30
N THR A 278 -10.89 -27.54 -1.15
CA THR A 278 -12.28 -27.09 -1.04
C THR A 278 -12.45 -25.77 -1.81
N LYS A 279 -13.50 -25.65 -2.65
CA LYS A 279 -13.75 -24.47 -3.51
C LYS A 279 -13.64 -23.14 -2.76
N ASP A 280 -14.02 -23.11 -1.48
CA ASP A 280 -13.93 -21.92 -0.63
C ASP A 280 -12.48 -21.47 -0.35
N SER A 281 -11.54 -22.42 -0.28
CA SER A 281 -10.11 -22.13 -0.06
C SER A 281 -9.39 -21.67 -1.32
N SER A 282 -9.82 -22.12 -2.51
CA SER A 282 -9.30 -21.60 -3.78
C SER A 282 -9.75 -20.16 -4.02
N ASP A 283 -11.00 -19.84 -3.72
CA ASP A 283 -11.57 -18.50 -3.95
C ASP A 283 -10.95 -17.45 -3.03
N THR A 284 -10.64 -17.80 -1.79
CA THR A 284 -9.97 -16.88 -0.86
C THR A 284 -8.51 -16.65 -1.19
N ASN A 285 -7.78 -17.68 -1.63
CA ASN A 285 -6.41 -17.53 -2.14
C ASN A 285 -6.40 -16.66 -3.41
N LEU A 286 -7.37 -16.82 -4.30
CA LEU A 286 -7.54 -15.97 -5.48
C LEU A 286 -7.79 -14.51 -5.09
N LYS A 287 -8.73 -14.24 -4.17
CA LYS A 287 -9.00 -12.86 -3.70
C LYS A 287 -7.76 -12.22 -3.08
N PHE A 288 -7.02 -12.97 -2.26
CA PHE A 288 -5.76 -12.50 -1.68
C PHE A 288 -4.72 -12.20 -2.76
N GLN A 289 -4.55 -13.08 -3.75
CA GLN A 289 -3.63 -12.88 -4.87
C GLN A 289 -4.00 -11.63 -5.69
N LEU A 290 -5.27 -11.47 -6.06
CA LEU A 290 -5.77 -10.30 -6.77
C LEU A 290 -5.53 -9.01 -5.98
N LEU A 291 -5.73 -9.04 -4.66
CA LEU A 291 -5.47 -7.90 -3.80
C LEU A 291 -3.99 -7.48 -3.81
N LEU A 292 -3.08 -8.44 -3.65
CA LEU A 292 -1.64 -8.18 -3.69
C LEU A 292 -1.19 -7.63 -5.04
N LEU A 293 -1.69 -8.17 -6.14
CA LEU A 293 -1.40 -7.67 -7.48
C LEU A 293 -1.92 -6.25 -7.70
N LYS A 294 -3.16 -5.96 -7.28
CA LYS A 294 -3.71 -4.59 -7.33
C LYS A 294 -2.90 -3.62 -6.48
N THR A 295 -2.39 -4.06 -5.32
CA THR A 295 -1.49 -3.26 -4.50
C THR A 295 -0.18 -2.95 -5.24
N ILE A 296 0.44 -3.94 -5.90
CA ILE A 296 1.63 -3.71 -6.74
C ILE A 296 1.34 -2.71 -7.86
N GLN A 297 0.22 -2.90 -8.58
CA GLN A 297 -0.21 -2.00 -9.64
C GLN A 297 -0.39 -0.57 -9.13
N ASN A 298 -1.06 -0.40 -7.99
CA ASN A 298 -1.27 0.91 -7.36
C ASN A 298 0.04 1.59 -6.94
N ILE A 299 1.00 0.84 -6.39
CA ILE A 299 2.33 1.37 -6.05
C ILE A 299 3.00 1.95 -7.31
N ILE A 300 3.02 1.18 -8.39
CA ILE A 300 3.67 1.57 -9.65
C ILE A 300 2.96 2.79 -10.26
N LEU A 301 1.62 2.78 -10.31
CA LEU A 301 0.83 3.89 -10.84
C LEU A 301 1.05 5.20 -10.07
N LYS A 302 1.00 5.16 -8.73
CA LYS A 302 1.22 6.35 -7.88
C LYS A 302 2.60 6.95 -8.10
N LYS A 303 3.64 6.12 -8.17
CA LYS A 303 5.00 6.57 -8.47
C LYS A 303 5.10 7.26 -9.83
N ARG A 304 4.50 6.65 -10.86
CA ARG A 304 4.50 7.19 -12.23
C ARG A 304 3.75 8.53 -12.30
N PHE A 305 2.62 8.66 -11.61
CA PHE A 305 1.85 9.90 -11.57
C PHE A 305 2.68 11.06 -10.99
N ARG A 306 3.39 10.83 -9.87
CA ARG A 306 4.31 11.83 -9.30
C ARG A 306 5.36 12.30 -10.30
N HIS A 307 6.00 11.37 -11.00
CA HIS A 307 7.01 11.73 -12.01
C HIS A 307 6.44 12.65 -13.09
N SER A 308 5.20 12.38 -13.55
CA SER A 308 4.50 13.23 -14.51
C SER A 308 4.18 14.64 -13.95
N THR A 309 3.82 14.76 -12.67
CA THR A 309 3.56 16.07 -12.05
C THR A 309 4.83 16.92 -11.88
N LEU A 310 5.95 16.30 -11.45
CA LEU A 310 7.24 16.98 -11.28
C LEU A 310 7.85 17.46 -12.60
N THR A 311 7.73 16.67 -13.66
CA THR A 311 8.24 17.06 -14.99
C THR A 311 7.41 18.19 -15.61
N ASN A 312 6.12 18.29 -15.30
CA ASN A 312 5.28 19.40 -15.72
C ASN A 312 5.49 20.68 -14.89
N SER A 313 5.84 20.57 -13.61
CA SER A 313 6.15 21.73 -12.76
C SER A 313 7.59 22.26 -12.92
N SER A 314 8.54 21.42 -13.37
CA SER A 314 9.97 21.79 -13.49
C SER A 314 10.39 22.28 -14.88
N LYS A 315 9.45 22.80 -15.71
CA LYS A 315 9.76 23.42 -17.01
C LYS A 315 10.38 24.82 -16.93
N VAL A 316 10.74 25.32 -15.74
CA VAL A 316 11.23 26.72 -15.56
C VAL A 316 12.73 26.82 -15.23
N THR A 317 13.48 25.74 -15.04
CA THR A 317 14.92 25.88 -14.71
C THR A 317 15.85 25.05 -15.58
N THR A 318 16.66 25.81 -16.33
CA THR A 318 18.02 25.56 -16.83
C THR A 318 18.23 24.71 -18.09
N THR A 319 18.44 25.46 -19.18
CA THR A 319 19.20 25.17 -20.39
C THR A 319 20.66 24.80 -20.10
N TYR A 320 20.97 23.53 -19.84
CA TYR A 320 22.29 22.94 -20.11
C TYR A 320 22.09 21.43 -20.38
N ASN A 321 22.47 20.99 -21.58
CA ASN A 321 22.56 19.59 -22.04
C ASN A 321 21.26 18.77 -22.01
N SER A 322 20.45 18.93 -23.07
CA SER A 322 19.16 18.27 -23.32
C SER A 322 19.24 16.77 -23.68
N GLU A 323 20.40 16.13 -23.58
CA GLU A 323 20.53 14.67 -23.78
C GLU A 323 20.81 13.90 -22.47
N GLN A 324 21.36 14.54 -21.43
CA GLN A 324 21.60 13.92 -20.11
C GLN A 324 20.54 14.32 -19.07
N SER A 325 19.84 15.44 -19.24
CA SER A 325 18.77 15.86 -18.32
C SER A 325 17.48 15.03 -18.43
N ASN A 326 17.34 14.21 -19.48
CA ASN A 326 16.33 13.15 -19.59
C ASN A 326 16.78 11.82 -18.96
N GLU A 327 17.94 11.76 -18.28
CA GLU A 327 18.35 10.61 -17.46
C GLU A 327 17.49 10.45 -16.19
N ILE A 328 16.56 11.37 -15.94
CA ILE A 328 15.58 11.31 -14.86
C ILE A 328 14.41 10.40 -15.29
N THR A 329 14.65 9.09 -15.35
CA THR A 329 13.66 8.03 -15.03
C THR A 329 14.41 6.71 -14.78
N SER A 330 15.41 6.73 -13.89
CA SER A 330 16.10 5.53 -13.39
C SER A 330 15.24 4.71 -12.42
N THR A 331 13.91 4.79 -12.52
CA THR A 331 13.02 3.97 -11.69
C THR A 331 12.99 2.52 -12.19
N LEU A 332 13.35 2.25 -13.46
CA LEU A 332 13.33 0.92 -14.09
C LEU A 332 14.70 0.32 -14.45
N THR A 333 15.79 1.09 -14.37
CA THR A 333 17.15 0.50 -14.34
C THR A 333 17.40 -0.34 -13.07
N THR A 334 16.43 -0.33 -12.15
CA THR A 334 16.53 -0.84 -10.79
C THR A 334 15.38 -1.79 -10.42
N PHE A 335 14.53 -2.25 -11.37
CA PHE A 335 13.58 -3.32 -11.04
C PHE A 335 14.30 -4.68 -11.06
N PRO A 336 14.34 -5.43 -9.93
CA PRO A 336 15.05 -6.70 -9.89
C PRO A 336 14.49 -7.68 -10.92
N HIS A 337 15.39 -8.32 -11.66
CA HIS A 337 15.12 -9.52 -12.45
C HIS A 337 14.25 -10.55 -11.70
N GLN A 338 14.40 -10.60 -10.37
CA GLN A 338 13.66 -11.48 -9.46
C GLN A 338 12.13 -11.26 -9.44
N LEU A 339 11.64 -10.08 -9.86
CA LEU A 339 10.20 -9.79 -9.95
C LEU A 339 9.58 -10.24 -11.28
N PHE A 340 10.37 -10.21 -12.35
CA PHE A 340 9.87 -10.53 -13.69
C PHE A 340 9.54 -12.01 -13.82
N ASP A 341 10.36 -12.90 -13.26
CA ASP A 341 10.12 -14.34 -13.36
C ASP A 341 8.76 -14.78 -12.77
N PRO A 342 8.39 -14.39 -11.54
CA PRO A 342 7.06 -14.67 -10.99
C PRO A 342 5.93 -14.07 -11.83
N LEU A 343 6.05 -12.80 -12.23
CA LEU A 343 5.01 -12.10 -13.00
C LEU A 343 4.81 -12.72 -14.39
N ILE A 344 5.90 -13.02 -15.11
CA ILE A 344 5.86 -13.65 -16.43
C ILE A 344 5.21 -15.04 -16.34
N LYS A 345 5.52 -15.83 -15.29
CA LYS A 345 4.86 -17.12 -15.07
C LYS A 345 3.36 -16.98 -14.79
N MET A 346 2.95 -15.92 -14.08
CA MET A 346 1.55 -15.65 -13.77
C MET A 346 0.72 -15.15 -14.96
N MET A 347 1.34 -14.79 -16.09
CA MET A 347 0.61 -14.51 -17.34
C MET A 347 -0.16 -15.73 -17.85
N SER A 348 0.24 -16.94 -17.45
CA SER A 348 -0.44 -18.20 -17.78
C SER A 348 -1.34 -18.71 -16.65
N ALA A 349 -1.72 -17.85 -15.69
CA ALA A 349 -2.64 -18.22 -14.61
C ALA A 349 -4.01 -18.63 -15.16
N SER A 350 -4.68 -19.57 -14.49
CA SER A 350 -6.01 -20.07 -14.88
C SER A 350 -7.06 -18.95 -14.90
N GLU A 351 -6.96 -17.99 -13.98
CA GLU A 351 -7.95 -16.92 -13.80
C GLU A 351 -7.70 -15.71 -14.71
N SER A 352 -8.73 -15.28 -15.44
CA SER A 352 -8.62 -14.21 -16.44
C SER A 352 -8.32 -12.84 -15.84
N GLU A 353 -8.84 -12.54 -14.64
CA GLU A 353 -8.57 -11.30 -13.93
C GLU A 353 -7.12 -11.20 -13.46
N VAL A 354 -6.54 -12.32 -12.97
CA VAL A 354 -5.12 -12.38 -12.57
C VAL A 354 -4.24 -12.07 -13.77
N ARG A 355 -4.51 -12.71 -14.92
CA ARG A 355 -3.76 -12.44 -16.16
C ARG A 355 -3.86 -10.98 -16.58
N LEU A 356 -5.06 -10.38 -16.51
CA LEU A 356 -5.26 -9.00 -16.89
C LEU A 356 -4.41 -8.04 -16.04
N ILE A 357 -4.45 -8.17 -14.71
CA ILE A 357 -3.67 -7.30 -13.81
C ILE A 357 -2.17 -7.50 -14.03
N VAL A 358 -1.72 -8.74 -14.22
CA VAL A 358 -0.29 -9.03 -14.51
C VAL A 358 0.15 -8.38 -15.82
N LEU A 359 -0.66 -8.49 -16.88
CA LEU A 359 -0.38 -7.83 -18.16
C LEU A 359 -0.33 -6.31 -18.00
N GLU A 360 -1.25 -5.71 -17.25
CA GLU A 360 -1.25 -4.27 -16.95
C GLU A 360 -0.03 -3.84 -16.12
N ILE A 361 0.38 -4.63 -15.12
CA ILE A 361 1.62 -4.39 -14.37
C ILE A 361 2.82 -4.42 -15.32
N LEU A 362 2.92 -5.43 -16.20
CA LEU A 362 4.01 -5.51 -17.17
C LEU A 362 4.00 -4.34 -18.15
N GLN A 363 2.82 -3.89 -18.60
CA GLN A 363 2.71 -2.67 -19.41
C GLN A 363 3.23 -1.46 -18.66
N LEU A 364 2.87 -1.28 -17.39
CA LEU A 364 3.36 -0.19 -16.55
C LEU A 364 4.88 -0.28 -16.27
N LEU A 365 5.48 -1.46 -16.37
CA LEU A 365 6.93 -1.63 -16.25
C LEU A 365 7.66 -1.39 -17.58
N VAL A 366 7.05 -1.73 -18.72
CA VAL A 366 7.67 -1.58 -20.04
C VAL A 366 7.47 -0.17 -20.61
N ASP A 367 6.29 0.41 -20.43
CA ASP A 367 5.90 1.69 -21.02
C ASP A 367 6.68 2.85 -20.41
N ARG A 368 7.76 3.32 -21.02
CA ARG A 368 8.59 4.41 -20.47
C ARG A 368 8.11 5.77 -20.93
N ARG A 369 7.48 5.80 -22.10
CA ARG A 369 7.07 7.02 -22.80
C ARG A 369 5.56 7.30 -22.70
N TYR A 370 4.84 6.54 -21.87
CA TYR A 370 3.41 6.70 -21.61
C TYR A 370 2.56 6.51 -22.88
N TYR A 371 2.88 5.48 -23.65
CA TYR A 371 2.18 5.10 -24.87
C TYR A 371 1.03 4.12 -24.65
N ALA A 372 0.89 3.52 -23.47
CA ALA A 372 -0.15 2.52 -23.18
C ALA A 372 -1.56 3.05 -23.51
N ASP A 373 -1.88 4.30 -23.15
CA ASP A 373 -3.19 4.90 -23.42
C ASP A 373 -3.49 5.00 -24.92
N LYS A 374 -2.46 5.15 -25.76
CA LYS A 374 -2.60 5.25 -27.22
C LYS A 374 -2.69 3.87 -27.89
N LEU A 375 -2.17 2.83 -27.23
CA LEU A 375 -2.05 1.45 -27.70
C LEU A 375 -3.06 0.50 -27.03
N CYS A 376 -3.97 1.00 -26.19
CA CYS A 376 -4.90 0.20 -25.39
C CYS A 376 -6.05 -0.45 -26.19
N LYS A 377 -6.15 -0.21 -27.50
CA LYS A 377 -7.23 -0.73 -28.35
C LYS A 377 -6.68 -1.38 -29.61
N ILE A 378 -7.14 -2.60 -29.89
CA ILE A 378 -6.91 -3.29 -31.16
C ILE A 378 -7.69 -2.54 -32.25
N ARG A 379 -6.96 -1.95 -33.20
CA ARG A 379 -7.52 -1.25 -34.37
C ARG A 379 -6.52 -1.28 -35.53
N ILE A 380 -7.04 -1.26 -36.76
CA ILE A 380 -6.24 -1.05 -37.96
C ILE A 380 -6.04 0.45 -38.13
N LEU A 381 -4.79 0.90 -38.05
CA LEU A 381 -4.41 2.30 -38.22
C LEU A 381 -4.23 2.61 -39.70
N LYS A 382 -4.84 3.72 -40.14
CA LYS A 382 -4.64 4.25 -41.50
C LYS A 382 -3.33 5.03 -41.61
N ASP A 383 -2.98 5.76 -40.55
CA ASP A 383 -1.77 6.59 -40.47
C ASP A 383 -1.19 6.57 -39.05
N ILE A 384 0.14 6.47 -38.94
CA ILE A 384 0.91 6.51 -37.68
C ILE A 384 0.79 7.87 -37.02
N SER A 385 0.60 8.94 -37.80
CA SER A 385 0.45 10.30 -37.30
C SER A 385 -0.67 10.40 -36.26
N GLN A 386 -1.67 9.51 -36.33
CA GLN A 386 -2.77 9.39 -35.36
C GLN A 386 -2.30 8.99 -33.94
N LEU A 387 -1.12 8.38 -33.81
CA LEU A 387 -0.51 8.03 -32.53
C LEU A 387 0.36 9.17 -31.97
N GLY A 388 0.73 10.17 -32.78
CA GLY A 388 1.58 11.29 -32.35
C GLY A 388 2.84 10.81 -31.61
N LEU A 389 3.52 9.80 -32.16
CA LEU A 389 4.77 9.27 -31.62
C LEU A 389 5.91 10.19 -32.11
N PRO A 390 6.75 10.75 -31.23
CA PRO A 390 7.91 11.54 -31.65
C PRO A 390 8.83 10.73 -32.56
N THR A 391 9.15 11.28 -33.73
CA THR A 391 10.02 10.68 -34.75
C THR A 391 11.50 10.74 -34.34
N GLU A 392 11.85 11.65 -33.42
CA GLU A 392 13.23 11.93 -33.03
C GLU A 392 13.75 10.94 -31.98
N THR A 393 14.71 10.12 -32.41
CA THR A 393 15.58 9.26 -31.58
C THR A 393 14.86 8.26 -30.67
N ARG A 394 14.26 7.23 -31.26
CA ARG A 394 14.04 5.95 -30.57
C ARG A 394 15.40 5.27 -30.32
N LYS A 395 16.28 5.85 -29.52
CA LYS A 395 17.53 5.16 -29.13
C LYS A 395 17.15 4.00 -28.23
N SER A 396 17.44 2.79 -28.69
CA SER A 396 17.29 1.55 -27.94
C SER A 396 18.14 1.67 -26.68
N ARG A 397 17.54 1.48 -25.51
CA ARG A 397 18.29 1.55 -24.25
C ARG A 397 18.95 0.20 -24.02
N LEU A 398 20.25 0.19 -23.74
CA LEU A 398 21.03 -1.04 -23.51
C LEU A 398 20.37 -1.98 -22.47
N PHE A 399 19.73 -1.42 -21.46
CA PHE A 399 18.99 -2.17 -20.46
C PHE A 399 17.78 -2.92 -21.04
N ASP A 400 17.04 -2.31 -21.96
CA ASP A 400 15.84 -2.90 -22.56
C ASP A 400 16.21 -4.04 -23.51
N ILE A 401 17.30 -3.87 -24.24
CA ILE A 401 17.91 -4.94 -25.05
C ILE A 401 18.40 -6.07 -24.14
N ALA A 402 19.12 -5.77 -23.05
CA ALA A 402 19.60 -6.79 -22.11
C ALA A 402 18.44 -7.54 -21.42
N PHE A 403 17.36 -6.84 -21.11
CA PHE A 403 16.13 -7.43 -20.59
C PHE A 403 15.52 -8.40 -21.60
N MET A 404 15.33 -7.98 -22.86
CA MET A 404 14.76 -8.84 -23.89
C MET A 404 15.68 -10.02 -24.23
N LYS A 405 17.00 -9.85 -24.23
CA LYS A 405 17.94 -10.97 -24.40
C LYS A 405 17.84 -12.00 -23.27
N LYS A 406 17.53 -11.57 -22.05
CA LYS A 406 17.43 -12.45 -20.87
C LYS A 406 16.06 -13.11 -20.72
N PHE A 407 14.98 -12.37 -20.93
CA PHE A 407 13.61 -12.84 -20.68
C PHE A 407 12.77 -13.01 -21.94
N GLY A 408 13.23 -12.58 -23.12
CA GLY A 408 12.43 -12.54 -24.35
C GLY A 408 11.84 -13.89 -24.72
N HIS A 409 12.64 -14.97 -24.68
CA HIS A 409 12.14 -16.32 -24.95
C HIS A 409 11.05 -16.75 -23.94
N GLN A 410 11.28 -16.56 -22.64
CA GLN A 410 10.31 -16.90 -21.61
C GLN A 410 9.05 -16.04 -21.73
N PHE A 411 9.21 -14.77 -22.06
CA PHE A 411 8.13 -13.81 -22.28
C PHE A 411 7.25 -14.22 -23.46
N CYS A 412 7.82 -14.49 -24.63
CA CYS A 412 7.09 -14.98 -25.80
C CYS A 412 6.42 -16.33 -25.53
N SER A 413 7.11 -17.26 -24.86
CA SER A 413 6.56 -18.56 -24.49
C SER A 413 5.34 -18.44 -23.55
N GLN A 414 5.39 -17.54 -22.56
CA GLN A 414 4.25 -17.33 -21.67
C GLN A 414 3.14 -16.50 -22.32
N LEU A 415 3.45 -15.56 -23.22
CA LEU A 415 2.43 -14.90 -24.05
C LEU A 415 1.70 -15.91 -24.94
N TYR A 416 2.42 -16.86 -25.53
CA TYR A 416 1.84 -17.91 -26.37
C TYR A 416 0.82 -18.74 -25.58
N LYS A 417 1.22 -19.19 -24.39
CA LYS A 417 0.32 -19.88 -23.46
C LYS A 417 -0.86 -19.00 -23.07
N CYS A 418 -0.61 -17.74 -22.71
CA CYS A 418 -1.63 -16.78 -22.29
C CYS A 418 -2.72 -16.60 -23.35
N ILE A 419 -2.35 -16.42 -24.62
CA ILE A 419 -3.29 -16.24 -25.74
C ILE A 419 -4.21 -17.45 -25.92
N LEU A 420 -3.67 -18.66 -25.74
CA LEU A 420 -4.39 -19.91 -25.98
C LEU A 420 -5.27 -20.38 -24.80
N ILE A 421 -5.40 -19.58 -23.74
CA ILE A 421 -6.30 -19.89 -22.62
C ILE A 421 -7.76 -19.52 -22.97
N GLU A 422 -8.69 -20.43 -22.70
CA GLU A 422 -10.08 -20.35 -23.13
C GLU A 422 -10.89 -19.23 -22.47
N ASN A 423 -10.63 -18.92 -21.20
CA ASN A 423 -11.39 -17.91 -20.46
C ASN A 423 -10.86 -16.48 -20.64
N ASN A 424 -10.08 -16.20 -21.70
CA ASN A 424 -9.67 -14.84 -22.03
C ASN A 424 -10.86 -13.96 -22.40
N THR A 425 -10.92 -12.75 -21.81
CA THR A 425 -11.90 -11.74 -22.17
C THR A 425 -11.33 -10.78 -23.21
N LYS A 426 -12.18 -9.92 -23.81
CA LYS A 426 -11.73 -8.84 -24.71
C LYS A 426 -10.65 -7.95 -24.08
N LYS A 427 -10.75 -7.69 -22.77
CA LYS A 427 -9.76 -6.88 -22.03
C LYS A 427 -8.38 -7.57 -22.01
N ASN A 428 -8.34 -8.89 -21.85
CA ASN A 428 -7.09 -9.65 -21.91
C ASN A 428 -6.41 -9.49 -23.27
N PHE A 429 -7.16 -9.62 -24.38
CA PHE A 429 -6.60 -9.42 -25.72
C PHE A 429 -6.10 -7.99 -25.95
N TYR A 430 -6.82 -6.97 -25.48
CA TYR A 430 -6.34 -5.58 -25.52
C TYR A 430 -5.06 -5.38 -24.73
N ALA A 431 -4.96 -6.00 -23.55
CA ALA A 431 -3.77 -5.92 -22.71
C ALA A 431 -2.56 -6.64 -23.35
N ILE A 432 -2.78 -7.80 -23.99
CA ILE A 432 -1.74 -8.52 -24.74
C ILE A 432 -1.26 -7.67 -25.92
N TYR A 433 -2.18 -7.12 -26.71
CA TYR A 433 -1.86 -6.24 -27.83
C TYR A 433 -1.05 -5.02 -27.39
N CYS A 434 -1.50 -4.32 -26.34
CA CYS A 434 -0.79 -3.16 -25.79
C CYS A 434 0.64 -3.53 -25.38
N LEU A 435 0.79 -4.62 -24.63
CA LEU A 435 2.09 -5.08 -24.14
C LEU A 435 3.05 -5.46 -25.28
N MET A 436 2.58 -6.17 -26.30
CA MET A 436 3.38 -6.52 -27.49
C MET A 436 3.90 -5.27 -28.20
N ASN A 437 3.02 -4.28 -28.44
CA ASN A 437 3.42 -3.05 -29.12
C ASN A 437 4.39 -2.22 -28.28
N LEU A 438 4.18 -2.16 -26.96
CA LEU A 438 5.08 -1.47 -26.04
C LEU A 438 6.48 -2.10 -26.06
N VAL A 439 6.59 -3.42 -26.00
CA VAL A 439 7.88 -4.13 -26.08
C VAL A 439 8.60 -3.78 -27.39
N THR A 440 7.91 -3.83 -28.53
CA THR A 440 8.51 -3.53 -29.83
C THR A 440 8.96 -2.06 -29.93
N ILE A 441 8.13 -1.12 -29.48
CA ILE A 441 8.44 0.33 -29.55
C ILE A 441 9.53 0.74 -28.56
N GLU A 442 9.53 0.15 -27.36
CA GLU A 442 10.46 0.51 -26.28
C GLU A 442 11.82 -0.16 -26.42
N ALA A 443 11.88 -1.44 -26.82
CA ALA A 443 13.15 -2.09 -27.13
C ALA A 443 13.80 -1.46 -28.37
N ASN A 444 13.01 -1.14 -29.39
CA ASN A 444 13.45 -0.62 -30.69
C ASN A 444 14.67 -1.37 -31.26
N ASP A 445 14.68 -2.69 -31.13
CA ASP A 445 15.78 -3.56 -31.53
C ASP A 445 15.28 -4.55 -32.59
N GLN A 446 16.10 -4.80 -33.61
CA GLN A 446 15.69 -5.65 -34.75
C GLN A 446 15.55 -7.11 -34.34
N ASP A 447 16.41 -7.63 -33.46
CA ASP A 447 16.31 -9.02 -33.00
C ASP A 447 15.01 -9.22 -32.22
N VAL A 448 14.69 -8.26 -31.34
CA VAL A 448 13.43 -8.26 -30.59
C VAL A 448 12.21 -8.18 -31.52
N LEU A 449 12.27 -7.34 -32.56
CA LEU A 449 11.20 -7.24 -33.55
C LEU A 449 10.97 -8.59 -34.25
N VAL A 450 12.06 -9.25 -34.68
CA VAL A 450 12.01 -10.55 -35.34
C VAL A 450 11.42 -11.61 -34.41
N ASP A 451 11.83 -11.65 -33.14
CA ASP A 451 11.30 -12.59 -32.16
C ASP A 451 9.78 -12.45 -31.95
N VAL A 452 9.28 -11.22 -31.85
CA VAL A 452 7.83 -10.99 -31.67
C VAL A 452 7.06 -11.28 -32.98
N ILE A 453 7.66 -11.07 -34.15
CA ILE A 453 7.07 -11.48 -35.43
C ILE A 453 6.98 -13.01 -35.52
N HIS A 454 8.05 -13.73 -35.20
CA HIS A 454 8.04 -15.20 -35.18
C HIS A 454 6.98 -15.73 -34.23
N PHE A 455 6.89 -15.16 -33.02
CA PHE A 455 5.83 -15.45 -32.07
C PHE A 455 4.43 -15.28 -32.69
N CYS A 456 4.15 -14.18 -33.40
CA CYS A 456 2.86 -13.96 -34.05
C CYS A 456 2.55 -15.06 -35.08
N LEU A 457 3.54 -15.44 -35.89
CA LEU A 457 3.39 -16.48 -36.91
C LEU A 457 3.18 -17.87 -36.28
N GLU A 458 3.84 -18.15 -35.15
CA GLU A 458 3.61 -19.38 -34.37
C GLU A 458 2.18 -19.44 -33.82
N VAL A 459 1.65 -18.34 -33.28
CA VAL A 459 0.26 -18.26 -32.81
C VAL A 459 -0.72 -18.47 -33.96
N GLN A 460 -0.50 -17.84 -35.13
CA GLN A 460 -1.34 -18.06 -36.31
C GLN A 460 -1.32 -19.53 -36.76
N SER A 461 -0.14 -20.12 -36.83
CA SER A 461 0.03 -21.53 -37.24
C SER A 461 -0.65 -22.49 -36.28
N ALA A 462 -0.57 -22.22 -34.97
CA ALA A 462 -1.25 -23.00 -33.95
C ALA A 462 -2.78 -22.92 -34.07
N ILE A 463 -3.32 -21.72 -34.33
CA ILE A 463 -4.75 -21.52 -34.52
C ILE A 463 -5.27 -22.30 -35.73
N ILE A 464 -4.58 -22.19 -36.87
CA ILE A 464 -4.97 -22.90 -38.10
C ILE A 464 -5.02 -24.41 -37.84
N LYS A 465 -3.98 -24.99 -37.23
CA LYS A 465 -3.96 -26.41 -36.85
C LYS A 465 -5.12 -26.80 -35.93
N MET A 466 -5.44 -25.97 -34.93
CA MET A 466 -6.57 -26.23 -34.03
C MET A 466 -7.93 -26.16 -34.74
N MET A 467 -8.05 -25.32 -35.77
CA MET A 467 -9.26 -25.22 -36.59
C MET A 467 -9.39 -26.42 -37.54
N ASP A 468 -8.29 -26.89 -38.13
CA ASP A 468 -8.27 -28.02 -39.05
C ASP A 468 -8.51 -29.37 -38.35
N GLU A 469 -8.04 -29.53 -37.10
CA GLU A 469 -8.16 -30.77 -36.33
C GLU A 469 -9.49 -30.90 -35.55
N ASP A 470 -10.45 -29.99 -35.74
CA ASP A 470 -11.73 -29.91 -34.99
C ASP A 470 -11.56 -29.94 -33.44
N GLN A 471 -10.37 -29.62 -32.95
CA GLN A 471 -10.10 -29.50 -31.51
C GLN A 471 -10.66 -28.17 -31.02
N GLN A 472 -11.96 -28.13 -30.69
CA GLN A 472 -12.62 -26.96 -30.10
C GLN A 472 -12.16 -26.70 -28.66
N LYS A 473 -10.89 -26.32 -28.50
CA LYS A 473 -10.35 -25.80 -27.24
C LYS A 473 -10.78 -24.34 -27.05
N LEU A 474 -10.77 -23.52 -28.10
CA LEU A 474 -11.09 -22.10 -27.99
C LEU A 474 -12.51 -21.77 -28.50
N SER A 475 -13.14 -20.77 -27.90
CA SER A 475 -14.40 -20.22 -28.42
C SER A 475 -14.18 -19.49 -29.76
N LYS A 476 -15.20 -19.46 -30.63
CA LYS A 476 -15.17 -18.67 -31.89
C LYS A 476 -14.80 -17.20 -31.67
N ILE A 477 -15.26 -16.62 -30.56
CA ILE A 477 -14.94 -15.23 -30.20
C ILE A 477 -13.44 -15.07 -29.93
N ASN A 478 -12.82 -16.02 -29.23
CA ASN A 478 -11.38 -15.98 -28.98
C ASN A 478 -10.59 -16.10 -30.27
N TYR A 479 -10.96 -16.99 -31.19
CA TYR A 479 -10.32 -17.08 -32.50
C TYR A 479 -10.34 -15.74 -33.25
N HIS A 480 -11.51 -15.09 -33.36
CA HIS A 480 -11.61 -13.78 -34.00
C HIS A 480 -10.78 -12.71 -33.28
N CYS A 481 -10.77 -12.70 -31.95
CA CYS A 481 -9.95 -11.77 -31.17
C CYS A 481 -8.45 -11.95 -31.44
N ILE A 482 -7.97 -13.20 -31.59
CA ILE A 482 -6.56 -13.45 -31.86
C ILE A 482 -6.19 -13.03 -33.28
N HIS A 483 -7.02 -13.36 -34.28
CA HIS A 483 -6.80 -12.88 -35.65
C HIS A 483 -6.77 -11.34 -35.72
N ALA A 484 -7.72 -10.67 -35.08
CA ALA A 484 -7.76 -9.22 -35.02
C ALA A 484 -6.52 -8.63 -34.31
N LEU A 485 -6.07 -9.26 -33.23
CA LEU A 485 -4.86 -8.86 -32.49
C LEU A 485 -3.62 -8.90 -33.38
N ILE A 486 -3.42 -10.01 -34.09
CA ILE A 486 -2.24 -10.22 -34.94
C ILE A 486 -2.28 -9.30 -36.17
N ALA A 487 -3.44 -9.17 -36.82
CA ALA A 487 -3.61 -8.24 -37.92
C ALA A 487 -3.33 -6.78 -37.52
N ALA A 488 -3.82 -6.35 -36.34
CA ALA A 488 -3.54 -5.01 -35.82
C ALA A 488 -2.07 -4.81 -35.44
N TYR A 489 -1.40 -5.86 -34.96
CA TYR A 489 0.03 -5.80 -34.64
C TYR A 489 0.88 -5.64 -35.91
N PHE A 490 0.63 -6.46 -36.94
CA PHE A 490 1.30 -6.33 -38.23
C PHE A 490 0.99 -4.99 -38.91
N ASN A 491 -0.24 -4.48 -38.78
CA ASN A 491 -0.58 -3.15 -39.25
C ASN A 491 0.30 -2.10 -38.59
N LEU A 492 0.43 -2.10 -37.26
CA LEU A 492 1.28 -1.13 -36.55
C LEU A 492 2.74 -1.20 -37.01
N ILE A 493 3.33 -2.41 -37.06
CA ILE A 493 4.73 -2.60 -37.47
C ILE A 493 4.97 -2.23 -38.91
N SER A 494 4.05 -2.60 -39.81
CA SER A 494 4.15 -2.26 -41.23
C SER A 494 4.31 -0.76 -41.44
N LYS A 495 3.65 0.03 -40.58
CA LYS A 495 3.74 1.47 -40.62
C LYS A 495 4.99 1.96 -39.86
N LEU A 496 5.28 1.43 -38.68
CA LEU A 496 6.43 1.86 -37.87
C LEU A 496 7.80 1.64 -38.54
N TYR A 497 7.93 0.58 -39.33
CA TYR A 497 9.19 0.17 -39.98
C TYR A 497 9.08 0.14 -41.51
N ASP A 498 8.01 0.70 -42.09
CA ASP A 498 7.75 0.74 -43.54
C ASP A 498 7.82 -0.62 -44.25
N ILE A 499 7.33 -1.69 -43.60
CA ILE A 499 7.34 -3.05 -44.16
C ILE A 499 6.12 -3.27 -45.06
N THR A 500 6.31 -3.11 -46.38
CA THR A 500 5.24 -3.17 -47.39
C THR A 500 4.51 -4.53 -47.45
N SER A 501 5.21 -5.64 -47.18
CA SER A 501 4.62 -6.99 -47.23
C SER A 501 3.55 -7.19 -46.16
N PHE A 502 3.76 -6.66 -44.96
CA PHE A 502 2.76 -6.72 -43.89
C PHE A 502 1.57 -5.81 -44.15
N SER A 503 1.76 -4.65 -44.78
CA SER A 503 0.63 -3.80 -45.19
C SER A 503 -0.29 -4.54 -46.15
N ARG A 504 0.27 -5.19 -47.18
CA ARG A 504 -0.52 -5.99 -48.14
C ARG A 504 -1.24 -7.16 -47.49
N TYR A 505 -0.58 -7.85 -46.56
CA TYR A 505 -1.20 -8.95 -45.81
C TYR A 505 -2.40 -8.47 -45.00
N VAL A 506 -2.25 -7.34 -44.27
CA VAL A 506 -3.36 -6.76 -43.50
C VAL A 506 -4.51 -6.37 -44.41
N ASP A 507 -4.24 -5.71 -45.54
CA ASP A 507 -5.28 -5.30 -46.49
C ASP A 507 -6.08 -6.49 -47.08
N GLN A 508 -5.51 -7.70 -47.09
CA GLN A 508 -6.19 -8.91 -47.54
C GLN A 508 -7.04 -9.59 -46.45
N VAL A 509 -6.73 -9.36 -45.18
CA VAL A 509 -7.31 -10.10 -44.04
C VAL A 509 -8.20 -9.20 -43.17
N SER A 510 -8.05 -7.88 -43.24
CA SER A 510 -8.92 -6.88 -42.61
C SER A 510 -10.16 -6.60 -43.44
#